data_AF-A0A160MBJ0-F1
#
_entry.id   AF-A0A160MBJ0-F1
#
_cell.length_a   1.000
_cell.length_b   1.000
_cell.length_c   1.000
_cell.angle_alpha   90.00
_cell.angle_beta   90.00
_cell.angle_gamma   90.00
#
_symmetry.space_group_name_H-M   'P 1'
#
loop_
_entity.id
_entity.type
_entity.pdbx_description
1 polymer ?
#
loop_
_entity_poly.entity_id
_entity_poly.type
_entity_poly.pdbx_seq_one_letter_code
_entity_poly.pdbx_strand_id
1 'polypeptide(L)'
;MQVWTEDMPNFVKRELEQLEEKISPIMKKASRYIFWSTPLIILSLINLMTLFFTVQDEKTSPLTILIYAIIGALGFALSKEGKHQQLEIQKLSSQYIKARITKSQWASDPIKTRYQALINENPKKAVPYFIQFLKEEKGDWQ
;
A
#
# COMPACT_ATOMS: atom_id res chain seq x y z
N MET A 1 -1.23 -9.82 2.53
CA MET A 1 -0.06 -9.62 3.41
C MET A 1 -0.58 -9.65 4.84
N GLN A 2 -0.80 -10.86 5.38
CA GLN A 2 -1.17 -11.08 6.77
C GLN A 2 0.17 -11.19 7.53
N VAL A 3 0.61 -10.08 8.11
CA VAL A 3 1.70 -10.08 9.08
C VAL A 3 1.13 -9.52 10.37
N TRP A 4 0.14 -10.23 10.91
CA TRP A 4 -0.38 -9.96 12.23
C TRP A 4 0.19 -11.04 13.14
N THR A 5 1.22 -10.68 13.88
CA THR A 5 1.89 -11.53 14.86
C THR A 5 0.87 -12.09 15.84
N GLU A 6 0.87 -13.42 16.01
CA GLU A 6 0.00 -14.14 16.96
C GLU A 6 0.07 -13.51 18.38
N ASP A 7 1.19 -12.87 18.72
CA ASP A 7 1.50 -12.22 20.00
C ASP A 7 0.92 -10.81 20.24
N MET A 8 0.12 -10.26 19.32
CA MET A 8 -0.41 -8.91 19.53
C MET A 8 -1.61 -8.90 20.50
N PRO A 9 -1.66 -8.00 21.50
CA PRO A 9 -2.78 -7.93 22.43
C PRO A 9 -4.12 -7.67 21.73
N ASN A 10 -5.20 -8.26 22.24
CA ASN A 10 -6.53 -8.19 21.64
C ASN A 10 -7.04 -6.75 21.40
N PHE A 11 -6.69 -5.79 22.24
CA PHE A 11 -7.09 -4.40 22.07
C PHE A 11 -6.45 -3.75 20.83
N VAL A 12 -5.20 -4.08 20.53
CA VAL A 12 -4.50 -3.60 19.34
C VAL A 12 -5.08 -4.26 18.10
N LYS A 13 -5.34 -5.58 18.15
CA LYS A 13 -5.99 -6.32 17.05
C LYS A 13 -7.31 -5.67 16.63
N ARG A 14 -8.19 -5.34 17.59
CA ARG A 14 -9.48 -4.67 17.33
C ARG A 14 -9.33 -3.32 16.63
N GLU A 15 -8.38 -2.49 17.05
CA GLU A 15 -8.14 -1.17 16.42
C GLU A 15 -7.58 -1.32 15.00
N LEU A 16 -6.77 -2.35 14.76
CA LEU A 16 -6.23 -2.65 13.43
C LEU A 16 -7.30 -3.24 12.50
N GLU A 17 -8.21 -4.07 13.01
CA GLU A 17 -9.37 -4.57 12.27
C GLU A 17 -10.27 -3.42 11.80
N GLN A 18 -10.56 -2.45 12.68
CA GLN A 18 -11.33 -1.25 12.30
C GLN A 18 -10.62 -0.40 11.24
N LEU A 19 -9.30 -0.27 11.33
CA LEU A 19 -8.52 0.39 10.29
C LEU A 19 -8.61 -0.40 8.98
N GLU A 20 -8.44 -1.72 9.03
CA GLU A 20 -8.49 -2.61 7.88
C GLU A 20 -9.86 -2.52 7.18
N GLU A 21 -10.97 -2.56 7.91
CA GLU A 21 -12.32 -2.43 7.35
C GLU A 21 -12.47 -1.16 6.50
N LYS A 22 -11.89 -0.04 6.95
CA LYS A 22 -11.95 1.25 6.24
C LYS A 22 -11.11 1.26 4.96
N ILE A 23 -9.93 0.64 4.97
CA ILE A 23 -8.99 0.71 3.85
C ILE A 23 -9.09 -0.49 2.90
N SER A 24 -9.67 -1.62 3.35
CA SER A 24 -9.86 -2.87 2.61
C SER A 24 -10.44 -2.67 1.21
N PRO A 25 -11.50 -1.87 0.97
CA PRO A 25 -12.03 -1.70 -0.39
C PRO A 25 -10.99 -1.13 -1.37
N ILE A 26 -10.18 -0.16 -0.93
CA ILE A 26 -9.15 0.47 -1.76
C ILE A 26 -7.93 -0.45 -1.86
N MET A 27 -7.55 -1.11 -0.77
CA MET A 27 -6.47 -2.09 -0.72
C MET A 27 -6.68 -3.25 -1.69
N LYS A 28 -7.93 -3.74 -1.81
CA LYS A 28 -8.30 -4.78 -2.78
C LYS A 28 -8.19 -4.29 -4.23
N LYS A 29 -8.51 -3.03 -4.51
CA LYS A 29 -8.33 -2.44 -5.85
C LYS A 29 -6.83 -2.30 -6.18
N ALA A 30 -6.06 -1.72 -5.26
CA ALA A 30 -4.63 -1.47 -5.45
C ALA A 30 -3.88 -2.77 -5.72
N SER A 31 -4.17 -3.80 -4.91
CA SER A 31 -3.56 -5.13 -5.04
C SER A 31 -3.86 -5.76 -6.40
N ARG A 32 -5.09 -5.65 -6.90
CA ARG A 32 -5.45 -6.19 -8.22
C ARG A 32 -4.69 -5.50 -9.35
N TYR A 33 -4.58 -4.18 -9.30
CA TYR A 33 -3.87 -3.43 -10.34
C TYR A 33 -2.39 -3.76 -10.38
N ILE A 34 -1.73 -3.83 -9.22
CA ILE A 34 -0.31 -4.17 -9.14
C ILE A 34 -0.06 -5.64 -9.52
N PHE A 35 -0.97 -6.52 -9.11
CA PHE A 35 -0.89 -7.94 -9.44
C PHE A 35 -0.94 -8.15 -10.96
N TRP A 36 -1.87 -7.49 -11.66
CA TRP A 36 -2.00 -7.61 -13.12
C TRP A 36 -0.97 -6.78 -13.90
N SER A 37 -0.46 -5.66 -13.34
CA SER A 37 0.55 -4.86 -14.03
C SER A 37 1.85 -5.64 -14.27
N THR A 38 2.28 -6.41 -13.27
CA THR A 38 3.57 -7.11 -13.27
C THR A 38 3.70 -8.11 -14.43
N PRO A 39 2.79 -9.08 -14.62
CA PRO A 39 2.87 -10.03 -15.73
C PRO A 39 2.72 -9.34 -17.08
N LEU A 40 1.88 -8.30 -17.22
CA LEU A 40 1.72 -7.57 -18.48
C LEU A 40 3.00 -6.85 -18.90
N ILE A 41 3.65 -6.16 -17.95
CA ILE A 41 4.93 -5.48 -18.19
C ILE A 41 6.01 -6.50 -18.56
N ILE A 42 6.15 -7.58 -17.78
CA ILE A 42 7.16 -8.61 -18.04
C ILE A 42 6.93 -9.26 -19.41
N LEU A 43 5.70 -9.66 -19.71
CA LEU A 43 5.35 -10.27 -20.99
C LEU A 43 5.67 -9.33 -22.15
N SER A 44 5.28 -8.06 -22.05
CA SER A 44 5.56 -7.05 -23.07
C SER A 44 7.07 -6.86 -23.27
N LEU A 45 7.82 -6.64 -22.18
CA LEU A 45 9.26 -6.37 -22.25
C LEU A 45 10.02 -7.56 -22.82
N ILE A 46 9.77 -8.79 -22.36
CA ILE A 46 10.47 -9.98 -22.86
C ILE A 46 10.19 -10.16 -24.36
N ASN A 47 8.93 -10.02 -24.80
CA ASN A 47 8.58 -10.19 -26.20
C ASN A 47 9.18 -9.09 -27.08
N LEU A 48 9.09 -7.82 -26.67
CA LEU A 48 9.70 -6.72 -27.41
C LEU A 48 11.22 -6.87 -27.50
N MET A 49 11.89 -7.20 -26.39
CA MET A 49 13.34 -7.45 -26.39
C MET A 49 13.70 -8.59 -27.35
N THR A 50 12.94 -9.68 -27.35
CA THR A 50 13.18 -10.81 -28.27
C THR A 50 13.03 -10.38 -29.73
N LEU A 51 11.99 -9.61 -30.06
CA LEU A 51 11.73 -9.14 -31.42
C LEU A 51 12.81 -8.17 -31.91
N PHE A 52 13.31 -7.28 -31.05
CA PHE A 52 14.34 -6.29 -31.43
C PHE A 52 15.77 -6.86 -31.45
N PHE A 53 16.09 -7.83 -30.60
CA PHE A 53 17.47 -8.29 -30.41
C PHE A 53 17.76 -9.71 -30.89
N THR A 54 16.74 -10.53 -31.16
CA THR A 54 16.92 -11.96 -31.48
C THR A 54 16.39 -12.35 -32.87
N VAL A 55 15.32 -11.72 -33.36
CA VAL A 55 14.72 -12.04 -34.66
C VAL A 55 15.38 -11.19 -35.76
N GLN A 56 16.06 -11.82 -36.72
CA GLN A 56 16.65 -11.14 -37.88
C GLN A 56 15.53 -10.62 -38.84
N ASP A 57 15.73 -9.41 -39.37
CA ASP A 57 14.76 -8.42 -39.87
C ASP A 57 13.59 -8.89 -40.77
N GLU A 58 13.66 -10.02 -41.47
CA GLU A 58 12.66 -10.34 -42.50
C GLU A 58 11.32 -10.91 -41.97
N LYS A 59 11.23 -11.27 -40.68
CA LYS A 59 10.02 -11.92 -40.11
C LYS A 59 9.31 -11.12 -39.02
N THR A 60 9.82 -9.96 -38.67
CA THR A 60 9.26 -9.17 -37.55
C THR A 60 8.07 -8.35 -38.03
N SER A 61 6.86 -8.83 -37.72
CA SER A 61 5.63 -8.12 -38.07
C SER A 61 5.46 -6.83 -37.23
N PRO A 62 5.30 -5.65 -37.85
CA PRO A 62 5.01 -4.40 -37.13
C PRO A 62 3.75 -4.48 -36.25
N LEU A 63 2.78 -5.30 -36.66
CA LEU A 63 1.56 -5.54 -35.89
C LEU A 63 1.85 -6.22 -34.55
N THR A 64 2.79 -7.18 -34.53
CA THR A 64 3.18 -7.90 -33.32
C THR A 64 3.88 -6.97 -32.33
N ILE A 65 4.75 -6.09 -32.81
CA ILE A 65 5.38 -5.03 -31.99
C ILE A 65 4.31 -4.13 -31.39
N LEU A 66 3.35 -3.68 -32.20
CA LEU A 66 2.26 -2.81 -31.74
C LEU A 66 1.43 -3.47 -30.62
N ILE A 67 1.08 -4.76 -30.76
CA ILE A 67 0.33 -5.51 -29.75
C ILE A 67 1.10 -5.55 -28.43
N TYR A 68 2.38 -5.96 -28.45
CA TYR A 68 3.16 -6.04 -27.22
C TYR A 68 3.42 -4.66 -26.60
N ALA A 69 3.57 -3.61 -27.40
CA ALA A 69 3.67 -2.23 -26.90
C ALA A 69 2.39 -1.79 -26.18
N ILE A 70 1.20 -2.09 -26.73
CA ILE A 70 -0.08 -1.81 -26.07
C ILE A 70 -0.21 -2.58 -24.76
N ILE A 71 0.14 -3.88 -24.74
CA ILE A 71 0.13 -4.70 -23.51
C ILE A 71 1.03 -4.07 -22.44
N GLY A 72 2.23 -3.63 -22.82
CA GLY A 72 3.18 -2.96 -21.92
C GLY A 72 2.62 -1.65 -21.37
N ALA A 73 2.05 -0.81 -22.25
CA ALA A 73 1.44 0.45 -21.88
C ALA A 73 0.28 0.25 -20.87
N LEU A 74 -0.58 -0.75 -21.09
CA LEU A 74 -1.64 -1.12 -20.15
C LEU A 74 -1.07 -1.58 -18.81
N GLY A 75 -0.02 -2.42 -18.82
CA GLY A 75 0.68 -2.84 -17.62
C GLY A 75 1.24 -1.66 -16.83
N PHE A 76 1.93 -0.72 -17.48
CA PHE A 76 2.45 0.48 -16.83
C PHE A 76 1.34 1.39 -16.28
N ALA A 77 0.23 1.54 -17.01
CA ALA A 77 -0.93 2.31 -16.54
C ALA A 77 -1.55 1.70 -15.28
N LEU A 78 -1.75 0.37 -15.25
CA LEU A 78 -2.22 -0.35 -14.06
C LEU A 78 -1.25 -0.20 -12.88
N SER A 79 0.06 -0.29 -13.12
CA SER A 79 1.07 -0.07 -12.07
C SER A 79 0.99 1.36 -11.50
N LYS A 80 0.82 2.37 -12.36
CA LYS A 80 0.67 3.77 -11.93
C LYS A 80 -0.59 3.96 -11.08
N GLU A 81 -1.71 3.43 -11.51
CA GLU A 81 -2.97 3.50 -10.77
C GLU A 81 -2.90 2.73 -9.44
N GLY A 82 -2.30 1.54 -9.43
CA GLY A 82 -2.07 0.78 -8.20
C GLY A 82 -1.22 1.55 -7.19
N LYS A 83 -0.15 2.21 -7.63
CA LYS A 83 0.68 3.09 -6.78
C LYS A 83 -0.09 4.30 -6.27
N HIS A 84 -0.96 4.89 -7.09
CA HIS A 84 -1.82 6.00 -6.66
C HIS A 84 -2.75 5.57 -5.51
N GLN A 85 -3.38 4.41 -5.64
CA GLN A 85 -4.25 3.86 -4.60
C GLN A 85 -3.48 3.49 -3.32
N GLN A 86 -2.21 3.06 -3.42
CA GLN A 86 -1.36 2.86 -2.25
C GLN A 86 -1.12 4.15 -1.45
N LEU A 87 -0.93 5.28 -2.14
CA LEU A 87 -0.80 6.58 -1.48
C LEU A 87 -2.11 7.00 -0.79
N GLU A 88 -3.25 6.70 -1.40
CA GLU A 88 -4.56 6.94 -0.80
C GLU A 88 -4.77 6.11 0.48
N ILE A 89 -4.40 4.83 0.45
CA ILE A 89 -4.41 3.95 1.63
C ILE A 89 -3.56 4.54 2.76
N GLN A 90 -2.35 5.00 2.45
CA GLN A 90 -1.45 5.63 3.42
C GLN A 90 -2.07 6.89 4.03
N LYS A 91 -2.69 7.73 3.20
CA LYS A 91 -3.36 8.97 3.63
C LYS A 91 -4.53 8.66 4.56
N LEU A 92 -5.43 7.76 4.15
CA LEU A 92 -6.60 7.37 4.95
C LEU A 92 -6.20 6.71 6.26
N SER A 93 -5.19 5.83 6.24
CA SER A 93 -4.66 5.20 7.44
C SER A 93 -4.14 6.26 8.41
N SER A 94 -3.32 7.18 7.92
CA SER A 94 -2.75 8.26 8.74
C SER A 94 -3.83 9.19 9.32
N GLN A 95 -4.87 9.48 8.54
CA GLN A 95 -6.01 10.30 9.00
C GLN A 95 -6.80 9.59 10.09
N TYR A 96 -7.16 8.32 9.89
CA TYR A 96 -7.87 7.53 10.89
C TYR A 96 -7.08 7.43 12.21
N ILE A 97 -5.80 7.08 12.11
CA ILE A 97 -4.92 6.93 13.28
C ILE A 97 -4.81 8.23 14.06
N LYS A 98 -4.55 9.36 13.37
CA LYS A 98 -4.48 10.67 14.05
C LYS A 98 -5.79 11.02 14.74
N ALA A 99 -6.93 10.79 14.09
CA ALA A 99 -8.23 11.02 14.70
C ALA A 99 -8.45 10.13 15.94
N ARG A 100 -8.00 8.87 15.92
CA ARG A 100 -8.13 7.94 17.06
C ARG A 100 -7.23 8.34 18.23
N ILE A 101 -6.02 8.82 17.96
CA ILE A 101 -5.09 9.37 18.97
C ILE A 101 -5.71 10.60 19.64
N THR A 102 -6.23 11.55 18.85
CA THR A 102 -6.85 12.76 19.40
C THR A 102 -8.08 12.46 20.27
N LYS A 103 -8.85 11.43 19.93
CA LYS A 103 -10.02 10.99 20.70
C LYS A 103 -9.68 10.19 21.95
N SER A 104 -8.42 9.83 22.17
CA SER A 104 -8.02 9.10 23.38
C SER A 104 -8.28 9.94 24.62
N GLN A 105 -8.99 9.35 25.59
CA GLN A 105 -9.21 9.95 26.90
C GLN A 105 -8.15 9.53 27.92
N TRP A 106 -7.34 8.53 27.59
CA TRP A 106 -6.43 7.87 28.53
C TRP A 106 -4.97 8.29 28.35
N ALA A 107 -4.57 8.59 27.11
CA ALA A 107 -3.26 9.15 26.86
C ALA A 107 -3.19 10.62 27.30
N SER A 108 -2.05 11.02 27.87
CA SER A 108 -1.75 12.42 28.14
C SER A 108 -1.55 13.24 26.85
N ASP A 109 -1.77 14.55 26.90
CA ASP A 109 -1.62 15.43 25.72
C ASP A 109 -0.19 15.47 25.14
N PRO A 110 0.90 15.38 25.94
CA PRO A 110 2.25 15.22 25.40
C PRO A 110 2.42 13.95 24.55
N ILE A 111 1.84 12.82 24.98
CA ILE A 111 1.91 11.55 24.25
C ILE A 111 1.15 11.67 22.93
N LYS A 112 -0.07 12.22 22.95
CA LYS A 112 -0.86 12.46 21.73
C LYS A 112 -0.10 13.32 20.73
N THR A 113 0.50 14.42 21.21
CA THR A 113 1.25 15.37 20.38
C THR A 113 2.47 14.71 19.76
N ARG A 114 3.23 13.94 20.54
CA ARG A 114 4.41 13.21 20.05
C ARG A 114 4.06 12.24 18.93
N TYR A 115 3.03 11.40 19.10
CA TYR A 115 2.66 10.44 18.06
C TYR A 115 2.05 11.10 16.82
N GLN A 116 1.32 12.21 16.98
CA GLN A 116 0.86 13.00 15.83
C GLN A 116 2.04 13.56 15.03
N ALA A 117 3.08 14.07 15.69
CA ALA A 117 4.30 14.54 15.02
C ALA A 117 4.99 13.40 14.25
N LEU A 118 5.21 12.25 14.89
CA LEU A 118 5.82 11.07 14.24
C LEU A 118 5.06 10.63 12.98
N ILE A 119 3.72 10.62 13.03
CA ILE A 119 2.87 10.25 11.88
C ILE A 119 2.95 11.30 10.77
N ASN A 120 3.02 12.59 11.11
CA ASN A 120 3.14 13.66 10.13
C ASN A 120 4.51 13.64 9.43
N GLU A 121 5.59 13.37 10.17
CA GLU A 121 6.94 13.25 9.64
C GLU A 121 7.09 12.02 8.74
N ASN A 122 6.52 10.89 9.14
CA ASN A 122 6.60 9.65 8.36
C ASN A 122 5.27 8.91 8.30
N PRO A 123 4.35 9.31 7.39
CA PRO A 123 3.04 8.69 7.30
C PRO A 123 3.09 7.23 6.82
N LYS A 124 4.21 6.78 6.24
CA LYS A 124 4.41 5.35 5.86
C LYS A 124 4.53 4.47 7.10
N LYS A 125 4.99 5.03 8.22
CA LYS A 125 5.11 4.36 9.52
C LYS A 125 3.91 4.60 10.43
N ALA A 126 2.78 5.09 9.91
CA ALA A 126 1.61 5.40 10.73
C ALA A 126 1.10 4.18 11.53
N VAL A 127 0.99 3.01 10.92
CA VAL A 127 0.53 1.77 11.58
C VAL A 127 1.47 1.32 12.73
N PRO A 128 2.80 1.18 12.53
CA PRO A 128 3.68 0.82 13.64
C PRO A 128 3.69 1.87 14.75
N TYR A 129 3.61 3.18 14.43
CA TYR A 129 3.45 4.22 15.45
C TYR A 129 2.13 4.11 16.20
N PHE A 130 1.04 3.74 15.51
CA PHE A 130 -0.25 3.54 16.15
C PHE A 130 -0.23 2.38 17.13
N ILE A 131 0.40 1.26 16.76
CA ILE A 131 0.57 0.11 17.68
C ILE A 131 1.34 0.54 18.93
N GLN A 132 2.40 1.33 18.77
CA GLN A 132 3.19 1.83 19.89
C GLN A 132 2.37 2.78 20.78
N PHE A 133 1.62 3.70 20.17
CA PHE A 133 0.69 4.57 20.87
C PHE A 133 -0.33 3.77 21.70
N LEU A 134 -0.97 2.76 21.10
CA LEU A 134 -1.98 1.95 21.79
C LEU A 134 -1.37 1.20 23.00
N LYS A 135 -0.14 0.70 22.87
CA LYS A 135 0.57 0.05 23.98
C LYS A 135 0.85 1.02 25.13
N GLU A 136 1.25 2.24 24.81
CA GLU A 136 1.56 3.28 25.80
C GLU A 136 0.29 3.87 26.43
N GLU A 137 -0.76 4.10 25.63
CA GLU A 137 -2.10 4.45 26.12
C GLU A 137 -2.55 3.45 27.18
N LYS A 138 -2.39 2.15 26.94
CA LYS A 138 -2.72 1.10 27.92
C LYS A 138 -1.77 1.04 29.11
N GLY A 139 -0.50 1.44 28.94
CA GLY A 139 0.45 1.56 30.06
C GLY A 139 0.02 2.65 31.05
N ASP A 140 -0.54 3.76 30.56
CA ASP A 140 -1.07 4.87 31.37
C ASP A 140 -2.41 4.55 32.07
N TRP A 141 -3.07 3.43 31.73
CA TRP A 141 -4.31 2.96 32.36
C TRP A 141 -4.09 2.20 33.68
N GLN A 142 -2.88 1.71 33.94
CA GLN A 142 -2.51 0.97 35.16
C GLN A 142 -1.87 1.90 36.18
#